data_AF-A0A933H827-F1
#
_entry.id   AF-A0A933H827-F1
#
_cell.length_a   1.000
_cell.length_b   1.000
_cell.length_c   1.000
_cell.angle_alpha   90.00
_cell.angle_beta   90.00
_cell.angle_gamma   90.00
#
_symmetry.space_group_name_H-M   'P 1'
#
loop_
_entity.id
_entity.type
_entity.pdbx_description
1 polymer ?
#
loop_
_entity_poly.entity_id
_entity_poly.type
_entity_poly.pdbx_seq_one_letter_code
_entity_poly.pdbx_strand_id
1 'polypeptide(L)'
;MGLASWLFAYNNGGRGSGTYLIGWTDKSPLDATLTNSSYSVQDQTMYIVRVEPQVVVVNASTITVPPGLMTWEIIDPGPTGNNATPYDSRLSGGYFSLRFKPVVRVDFNSVNSLVLHLTSYGSTGAPSLTLSLWDHNSNAWVKIDNIVWGDNTIGDASRYVGDDGRVDVKVESLRAQTPANIEAMDFTLTVQR
;
A
#
# COMPACT_ATOMS: atom_id res chain seq x y z
N MET A 1 5.80 24.58 0.87
CA MET A 1 4.63 23.83 1.35
C MET A 1 5.11 22.42 1.71
N GLY A 2 5.35 22.06 2.99
CA GLY A 2 6.12 20.83 3.25
C GLY A 2 5.98 20.13 4.60
N LEU A 3 5.15 20.63 5.52
CA LEU A 3 4.98 19.99 6.84
C LEU A 3 3.52 19.66 7.19
N ALA A 4 2.55 20.06 6.39
CA ALA A 4 1.15 19.80 6.69
C ALA A 4 0.63 18.49 6.05
N SER A 5 1.16 18.08 4.90
CA SER A 5 0.59 16.95 4.14
C SER A 5 0.74 15.59 4.83
N TRP A 6 1.78 15.38 5.64
CA TRP A 6 1.99 14.11 6.35
C TRP A 6 1.09 13.95 7.58
N LEU A 7 0.72 15.07 8.23
CA LEU A 7 -0.23 15.04 9.34
C LEU A 7 -1.65 14.69 8.85
N PHE A 8 -2.00 15.04 7.61
CA PHE A 8 -3.29 14.66 7.00
C PHE A 8 -3.35 13.18 6.58
N ALA A 9 -2.22 12.56 6.21
CA ALA A 9 -2.19 11.12 5.91
C ALA A 9 -2.44 10.25 7.16
N TYR A 10 -2.01 10.72 8.35
CA TYR A 10 -2.25 10.02 9.61
C TYR A 10 -3.73 9.91 9.97
N ASN A 11 -4.54 10.92 9.64
CA ASN A 11 -5.98 10.95 9.98
C ASN A 11 -6.90 10.35 8.91
N ASN A 12 -6.41 10.11 7.69
CA ASN A 12 -7.23 9.59 6.57
C ASN A 12 -6.94 8.12 6.23
N GLY A 13 -6.18 7.41 7.07
CA GLY A 13 -5.96 5.96 6.93
C GLY A 13 -5.25 5.58 5.63
N GLY A 14 -4.18 6.27 5.26
CA GLY A 14 -3.39 5.95 4.06
C GLY A 14 -1.88 5.84 4.34
N ARG A 15 -1.14 5.18 3.45
CA ARG A 15 0.33 5.19 3.46
C ARG A 15 0.83 6.48 2.80
N GLY A 16 1.45 7.34 3.61
CA GLY A 16 2.19 8.50 3.11
C GLY A 16 3.40 8.10 2.26
N SER A 17 3.92 9.05 1.49
CA SER A 17 5.16 8.87 0.73
C SER A 17 6.37 9.32 1.55
N GLY A 18 7.38 8.45 1.65
CA GLY A 18 8.62 8.77 2.36
C GLY A 18 9.55 7.57 2.43
N THR A 19 10.85 7.82 2.32
CA THR A 19 11.88 6.80 2.57
C THR A 19 12.61 7.19 3.86
N TYR A 20 12.82 6.22 4.73
CA TYR A 20 13.44 6.46 6.03
C TYR A 20 14.55 5.44 6.25
N LEU A 21 15.69 5.92 6.73
CA LEU A 21 16.72 5.08 7.31
C LEU A 21 16.47 5.01 8.81
N ILE A 22 16.26 3.81 9.33
CA ILE A 22 16.04 3.56 10.75
C ILE A 22 17.20 2.73 11.27
N GLY A 23 17.75 3.14 12.41
CA GLY A 23 18.83 2.44 13.07
C GLY A 23 18.80 2.64 14.58
N TRP A 24 19.47 1.74 15.28
CA TRP A 24 19.64 1.80 16.73
C TRP A 24 21.10 2.03 17.08
N THR A 25 21.34 2.71 18.18
CA THR A 25 22.67 2.88 18.78
C THR A 25 22.55 2.84 20.29
N ASP A 26 23.61 2.36 20.95
CA ASP A 26 23.71 2.32 22.42
C ASP A 26 24.28 3.64 22.97
N LYS A 27 24.00 4.76 22.29
CA LYS A 27 24.51 6.07 22.65
C LYS A 27 23.42 7.11 22.54
N SER A 28 23.08 7.72 23.67
CA SER A 28 22.14 8.84 23.72
C SER A 28 22.71 10.05 22.95
N PRO A 29 21.88 10.79 22.18
CA PRO A 29 22.26 12.05 21.56
C PRO A 29 22.32 13.20 22.58
N LEU A 30 21.78 12.98 23.77
CA LEU A 30 21.72 13.94 24.87
C LEU A 30 22.40 13.35 26.10
N ASP A 31 23.36 14.08 26.66
CA ASP A 31 23.94 13.72 27.95
C ASP A 31 22.93 14.11 29.05
N ALA A 32 22.41 13.11 29.77
CA ALA A 32 21.52 13.31 30.90
C ALA A 32 22.04 12.54 32.11
N THR A 33 22.10 13.21 33.26
CA THR A 33 22.56 12.62 34.52
C THR A 33 21.44 12.70 35.55
N LEU A 34 21.03 11.56 36.11
CA LEU A 34 20.18 11.54 37.30
C LEU A 34 21.05 11.69 38.56
N THR A 35 20.78 12.70 39.37
CA THR A 35 21.41 12.87 40.69
C THR A 35 20.47 12.38 41.80
N ASN A 36 21.06 11.79 42.85
CA ASN A 36 20.38 11.34 44.08
C ASN A 36 19.32 10.21 43.91
N SER A 37 19.51 9.28 42.97
CA SER A 37 18.68 8.06 42.87
C SER A 37 19.45 6.93 42.19
N SER A 38 19.12 5.69 42.55
CA SER A 38 19.59 4.51 41.80
C SER A 38 18.85 4.42 40.47
N TYR A 39 19.57 4.17 39.39
CA TYR A 39 18.99 3.96 38.05
C TYR A 39 19.73 2.85 37.31
N SER A 40 19.03 2.25 36.34
CA SER A 40 19.63 1.38 35.32
C SER A 40 19.57 2.11 34.00
N VAL A 41 20.68 2.11 33.27
CA VAL A 41 20.76 2.76 31.96
C VAL A 41 20.27 1.78 30.89
N GLN A 42 19.29 2.22 30.10
CA GLN A 42 18.96 1.60 28.82
C GLN A 42 19.27 2.63 27.73
N ASP A 43 20.45 2.52 27.12
CA ASP A 43 20.96 3.51 26.14
C ASP A 43 20.53 3.23 24.70
N GLN A 44 19.46 2.47 24.47
CA GLN A 44 19.02 2.21 23.09
C GLN A 44 18.31 3.44 22.52
N THR A 45 19.02 4.18 21.67
CA THR A 45 18.48 5.30 20.92
C THR A 45 18.09 4.86 19.52
N MET A 46 16.87 5.18 19.10
CA MET A 46 16.41 5.01 17.72
C MET A 46 16.60 6.32 16.94
N TYR A 47 17.25 6.24 15.78
CA TYR A 47 17.32 7.31 14.80
C TYR A 47 16.35 7.02 13.68
N ILE A 48 15.54 8.03 13.31
CA ILE A 48 14.67 8.00 12.13
C ILE A 48 15.11 9.16 11.23
N VAL A 49 15.82 8.83 10.15
CA VAL A 49 16.33 9.83 9.20
C VAL A 49 15.49 9.75 7.93
N ARG A 50 14.79 10.84 7.60
CA ARG A 50 14.11 10.96 6.30
C ARG A 50 15.15 11.15 5.21
N VAL A 51 15.07 10.34 4.16
CA VAL A 51 15.85 10.52 2.94
C VAL A 51 14.92 10.84 1.77
N GLU A 52 15.40 11.65 0.84
CA GLU A 52 14.66 12.08 -0.35
C GLU A 52 15.34 11.54 -1.60
N PRO A 53 15.19 10.22 -1.89
CA PRO A 53 15.86 9.62 -3.02
C PRO A 53 15.34 10.23 -4.33
N GLN A 54 16.27 10.59 -5.21
CA GLN A 54 15.95 11.00 -6.57
C GLN A 54 15.91 9.75 -7.44
N VAL A 55 14.73 9.38 -7.92
CA VAL A 55 14.58 8.27 -8.87
C VAL A 55 14.92 8.79 -10.26
N VAL A 56 16.09 8.41 -10.77
CA VAL A 56 16.51 8.76 -12.13
C VAL A 56 16.19 7.58 -13.05
N VAL A 57 15.17 7.75 -13.89
CA VAL A 57 14.83 6.77 -14.95
C VAL A 57 15.69 7.08 -16.17
N VAL A 58 16.82 6.40 -16.34
CA VAL A 58 17.72 6.59 -17.49
C VAL A 58 17.39 5.59 -18.59
N ASN A 59 16.91 6.07 -19.74
CA ASN A 59 16.74 5.32 -21.01
C ASN A 59 16.00 3.97 -20.90
N ALA A 60 15.05 3.84 -19.96
CA ALA A 60 14.23 2.66 -19.85
C ALA A 60 12.98 2.79 -20.74
N SER A 61 12.83 1.93 -21.74
CA SER A 61 11.60 1.79 -22.52
C SER A 61 10.44 1.22 -21.69
N THR A 62 10.77 0.53 -20.60
CA THR A 62 9.84 -0.14 -19.71
C THR A 62 10.16 0.24 -18.27
N ILE A 63 9.12 0.58 -17.50
CA ILE A 63 9.23 0.97 -16.10
C ILE A 63 8.38 -0.01 -15.29
N THR A 64 8.98 -0.62 -14.28
CA THR A 64 8.25 -1.43 -13.28
C THR A 64 8.21 -0.68 -11.96
N VAL A 65 7.00 -0.43 -11.48
CA VAL A 65 6.69 0.17 -10.18
C VAL A 65 6.27 -0.96 -9.23
N PRO A 66 7.15 -1.41 -8.31
CA PRO A 66 6.82 -2.45 -7.33
C PRO A 66 5.96 -1.87 -6.19
N PRO A 67 5.37 -2.73 -5.34
CA PRO A 67 4.52 -2.31 -4.21
C PRO A 67 5.20 -1.34 -3.26
N GLY A 68 6.50 -1.52 -3.04
CA GLY A 68 7.32 -0.62 -2.22
C GLY A 68 7.33 0.84 -2.71
N LEU A 69 7.12 1.06 -4.01
CA LEU A 69 7.05 2.38 -4.66
C LEU A 69 5.61 2.83 -4.95
N MET A 70 4.61 2.17 -4.37
CA MET A 70 3.20 2.60 -4.39
C MET A 70 2.79 3.18 -3.02
N THR A 71 2.06 4.30 -3.02
CA THR A 71 1.25 4.75 -1.89
C THR A 71 -0.15 4.18 -1.99
N TRP A 72 -0.91 4.21 -0.89
CA TRP A 72 -2.33 3.90 -0.91
C TRP A 72 -3.13 4.81 0.03
N GLU A 73 -4.40 5.02 -0.30
CA GLU A 73 -5.36 5.76 0.51
C GLU A 73 -6.74 5.10 0.50
N ILE A 74 -7.53 5.28 1.55
CA ILE A 74 -8.93 4.86 1.58
C ILE A 74 -9.74 5.86 0.75
N ILE A 75 -10.44 5.36 -0.27
CA ILE A 75 -11.38 6.17 -1.07
C ILE A 75 -12.84 5.91 -0.69
N ASP A 76 -13.12 4.75 -0.10
CA ASP A 76 -14.41 4.44 0.51
C ASP A 76 -14.20 3.48 1.70
N PRO A 77 -14.39 3.93 2.95
CA PRO A 77 -14.19 3.08 4.12
C PRO A 77 -15.26 2.00 4.28
N GLY A 78 -16.40 2.13 3.59
CA GLY A 78 -17.58 1.28 3.76
C GLY A 78 -17.94 1.05 5.24
N PRO A 79 -18.49 -0.13 5.58
CA PRO A 79 -18.79 -0.49 6.97
C PRO A 79 -17.54 -0.74 7.84
N THR A 80 -16.35 -0.84 7.25
CA THR A 80 -15.11 -1.10 8.00
C THR A 80 -14.53 0.15 8.68
N GLY A 81 -14.99 1.33 8.28
CA GLY A 81 -14.51 2.60 8.80
C GLY A 81 -13.05 2.89 8.42
N ASN A 82 -12.38 3.72 9.21
CA ASN A 82 -11.00 4.16 8.93
C ASN A 82 -9.93 3.10 9.21
N ASN A 83 -10.33 1.87 9.56
CA ASN A 83 -9.42 0.75 9.80
C ASN A 83 -9.15 -0.07 8.52
N ALA A 84 -9.69 0.34 7.38
CA ALA A 84 -9.40 -0.29 6.10
C ALA A 84 -7.91 -0.16 5.77
N THR A 85 -7.23 -1.30 5.60
CA THR A 85 -5.81 -1.35 5.26
C THR A 85 -5.56 -2.52 4.31
N PRO A 86 -4.66 -2.36 3.32
CA PRO A 86 -4.24 -3.47 2.47
C PRO A 86 -3.30 -4.46 3.18
N TYR A 87 -2.82 -4.12 4.37
CA TYR A 87 -1.86 -4.94 5.13
C TYR A 87 -2.41 -5.31 6.49
N ASP A 88 -2.26 -6.58 6.86
CA ASP A 88 -2.69 -7.17 8.14
C ASP A 88 -4.13 -6.79 8.52
N SER A 89 -5.06 -7.02 7.58
CA SER A 89 -6.48 -6.69 7.77
C SER A 89 -7.34 -7.93 7.91
N ARG A 90 -8.43 -7.80 8.68
CA ARG A 90 -9.42 -8.86 8.89
C ARG A 90 -10.79 -8.38 8.50
N LEU A 91 -11.34 -8.95 7.44
CA LEU A 91 -12.65 -8.60 6.91
C LEU A 91 -13.68 -9.67 7.27
N SER A 92 -14.58 -9.37 8.20
CA SER A 92 -15.65 -10.29 8.66
C SER A 92 -16.98 -10.07 7.94
N GLY A 93 -16.98 -9.22 6.90
CA GLY A 93 -18.17 -8.79 6.17
C GLY A 93 -18.12 -7.30 5.85
N GLY A 94 -18.84 -6.90 4.80
CA GLY A 94 -18.85 -5.52 4.31
C GLY A 94 -17.83 -5.30 3.21
N TYR A 95 -17.44 -4.05 3.01
CA TYR A 95 -16.51 -3.66 1.97
C TYR A 95 -15.68 -2.44 2.37
N PHE A 96 -14.60 -2.22 1.62
CA PHE A 96 -13.88 -0.96 1.55
C PHE A 96 -13.22 -0.84 0.18
N SER A 97 -12.84 0.38 -0.19
CA SER A 97 -12.13 0.67 -1.42
C SER A 97 -10.87 1.48 -1.13
N LEU A 98 -9.78 1.09 -1.79
CA LEU A 98 -8.48 1.72 -1.70
C LEU A 98 -8.05 2.23 -3.07
N ARG A 99 -7.28 3.30 -3.09
CA ARG A 99 -6.54 3.77 -4.27
C ARG A 99 -5.07 3.54 -4.06
N PHE A 100 -4.43 2.83 -5.00
CA PHE A 100 -2.99 2.71 -5.10
C PHE A 100 -2.46 3.70 -6.14
N LYS A 101 -1.29 4.28 -5.88
CA LYS A 101 -0.66 5.22 -6.81
C LYS A 101 0.87 5.18 -6.69
N PRO A 102 1.62 5.29 -7.79
CA PRO A 102 3.07 5.46 -7.73
C PRO A 102 3.48 6.66 -6.86
N VAL A 103 4.47 6.48 -5.99
CA VAL A 103 5.04 7.54 -5.13
C VAL A 103 5.58 8.69 -5.98
N VAL A 104 6.16 8.35 -7.13
CA VAL A 104 6.66 9.29 -8.13
C VAL A 104 5.78 9.14 -9.37
N ARG A 105 5.33 10.27 -9.94
CA ARG A 105 4.58 10.25 -11.20
C ARG A 105 5.39 9.53 -12.28
N VAL A 106 4.77 8.54 -12.90
CA VAL A 106 5.34 7.84 -14.06
C VAL A 106 4.54 8.28 -15.27
N ASP A 107 5.21 8.91 -16.24
CA ASP A 107 4.61 9.18 -17.54
C ASP A 107 4.86 7.97 -18.44
N PHE A 108 3.79 7.43 -19.03
CA PHE A 108 3.80 6.23 -19.86
C PHE A 108 2.76 6.33 -20.99
N ASN A 109 2.96 5.55 -22.05
CA ASN A 109 2.10 5.51 -23.23
C ASN A 109 1.26 4.22 -23.31
N SER A 110 1.68 3.15 -22.63
CA SER A 110 0.87 1.93 -22.51
C SER A 110 1.16 1.17 -21.22
N VAL A 111 0.19 0.37 -20.80
CA VAL A 111 0.34 -0.57 -19.67
C VAL A 111 0.74 -1.93 -20.21
N ASN A 112 1.85 -2.47 -19.73
CA ASN A 112 2.34 -3.79 -20.14
C ASN A 112 1.77 -4.89 -19.23
N SER A 113 1.77 -4.67 -17.92
CA SER A 113 1.18 -5.62 -16.96
C SER A 113 0.77 -4.94 -15.67
N LEU A 114 -0.26 -5.50 -15.03
CA LEU A 114 -0.67 -5.19 -13.67
C LEU A 114 -0.78 -6.53 -12.92
N VAL A 115 -0.03 -6.65 -11.83
CA VAL A 115 -0.05 -7.84 -10.96
C VAL A 115 -0.58 -7.43 -9.60
N LEU A 116 -1.62 -8.11 -9.15
CA LEU A 116 -2.13 -8.03 -7.78
C LEU A 116 -1.44 -9.10 -6.94
N HIS A 117 -0.76 -8.68 -5.88
CA HIS A 117 -0.26 -9.57 -4.84
C HIS A 117 -1.30 -9.63 -3.73
N LEU A 118 -1.88 -10.81 -3.49
CA LEU A 118 -2.93 -11.01 -2.49
C LEU A 118 -2.53 -12.19 -1.60
N THR A 119 -2.06 -11.94 -0.38
CA THR A 119 -1.60 -12.99 0.53
C THR A 119 -2.41 -13.05 1.82
N SER A 120 -2.32 -14.19 2.49
CA SER A 120 -2.95 -14.47 3.77
C SER A 120 -2.11 -15.51 4.50
N TYR A 121 -2.09 -15.45 5.84
CA TYR A 121 -1.25 -16.29 6.71
C TYR A 121 -1.44 -17.79 6.46
N GLY A 122 -0.62 -18.35 5.57
CA GLY A 122 -0.64 -19.76 5.18
C GLY A 122 -1.83 -20.20 4.32
N SER A 123 -2.65 -19.28 3.81
CA SER A 123 -3.79 -19.62 2.94
C SER A 123 -3.35 -19.80 1.49
N THR A 124 -3.99 -20.73 0.78
CA THR A 124 -3.81 -20.98 -0.66
C THR A 124 -5.15 -21.15 -1.36
N GLY A 125 -5.20 -21.03 -2.69
CA GLY A 125 -6.43 -21.20 -3.47
C GLY A 125 -7.33 -19.96 -3.49
N ALA A 126 -8.63 -20.15 -3.75
CA ALA A 126 -9.57 -19.04 -3.89
C ALA A 126 -9.88 -18.36 -2.53
N PRO A 127 -9.77 -17.03 -2.43
CA PRO A 127 -10.05 -16.32 -1.20
C PRO A 127 -11.56 -16.14 -1.00
N SER A 128 -12.02 -16.09 0.24
CA SER A 128 -13.42 -15.82 0.61
C SER A 128 -13.76 -14.33 0.53
N LEU A 129 -13.41 -13.69 -0.58
CA LEU A 129 -13.61 -12.26 -0.84
C LEU A 129 -13.86 -12.02 -2.33
N THR A 130 -14.52 -10.92 -2.64
CA THR A 130 -14.69 -10.41 -3.99
C THR A 130 -13.79 -9.20 -4.17
N LEU A 131 -12.97 -9.20 -5.22
CA LEU A 131 -12.23 -8.03 -5.65
C LEU A 131 -12.84 -7.45 -6.91
N SER A 132 -12.94 -6.13 -6.93
CA SER A 132 -13.30 -5.37 -8.12
C SER A 132 -12.28 -4.27 -8.35
N LEU A 133 -11.94 -4.02 -9.60
CA LEU A 133 -11.12 -2.88 -9.99
C LEU A 133 -11.99 -1.83 -10.67
N TRP A 134 -11.65 -0.56 -10.50
CA TRP A 134 -12.33 0.52 -11.22
C TRP A 134 -11.91 0.49 -12.69
N ASP A 135 -12.88 0.34 -13.59
CA ASP A 135 -12.66 0.44 -15.02
C ASP A 135 -12.85 1.89 -15.47
N HIS A 136 -11.77 2.51 -15.94
CA HIS A 136 -11.76 3.88 -16.41
C HIS A 136 -12.50 4.07 -17.73
N ASN A 137 -12.68 3.02 -18.53
CA ASN A 137 -13.40 3.10 -19.80
C ASN A 137 -14.92 3.12 -19.57
N SER A 138 -15.41 2.27 -18.67
CA SER A 138 -16.85 2.15 -18.37
C SER A 138 -17.31 2.98 -17.18
N ASN A 139 -16.39 3.57 -16.42
CA ASN A 139 -16.66 4.27 -15.16
C ASN A 139 -17.46 3.42 -14.17
N ALA A 140 -17.03 2.17 -13.99
CA ALA A 140 -17.70 1.21 -13.12
C ALA A 140 -16.71 0.29 -12.41
N TRP A 141 -17.12 -0.21 -11.25
CA TRP A 141 -16.42 -1.30 -10.58
C TRP A 141 -16.67 -2.61 -11.34
N VAL A 142 -15.60 -3.23 -11.83
CA VAL A 142 -15.65 -4.52 -12.54
C VAL A 142 -15.02 -5.58 -11.66
N LYS A 143 -15.79 -6.65 -11.38
CA LYS A 143 -15.32 -7.80 -10.61
C LYS A 143 -14.17 -8.49 -11.35
N ILE A 144 -13.12 -8.85 -10.62
CA ILE A 144 -12.05 -9.71 -11.10
C ILE A 144 -12.38 -11.14 -10.71
N ASP A 145 -12.58 -11.99 -11.71
CA ASP A 145 -12.89 -13.40 -11.50
C ASP A 145 -11.61 -14.23 -11.29
N ASN A 146 -11.77 -15.40 -10.65
CA ASN A 146 -10.72 -16.40 -10.45
C ASN A 146 -9.48 -15.88 -9.69
N ILE A 147 -9.65 -14.89 -8.81
CA ILE A 147 -8.60 -14.47 -7.90
C ILE A 147 -8.18 -15.62 -6.98
N VAL A 148 -6.90 -15.69 -6.66
CA VAL A 148 -6.30 -16.67 -5.74
C VAL A 148 -5.41 -15.96 -4.72
N TRP A 149 -5.18 -16.60 -3.58
CA TRP A 149 -4.06 -16.23 -2.72
C TRP A 149 -2.74 -16.46 -3.47
N GLY A 150 -1.91 -15.43 -3.54
CA GLY A 150 -0.67 -15.34 -4.32
C GLY A 150 -0.71 -14.20 -5.34
N ASP A 151 0.01 -14.37 -6.43
CA ASP A 151 0.11 -13.39 -7.51
C ASP A 151 -0.98 -13.60 -8.55
N ASN A 152 -1.69 -12.53 -8.89
CA ASN A 152 -2.79 -12.52 -9.84
C ASN A 152 -2.46 -11.55 -10.97
N THR A 153 -2.21 -12.07 -12.18
CA THR A 153 -2.03 -11.21 -13.36
C THR A 153 -3.40 -10.71 -13.83
N ILE A 154 -3.55 -9.38 -13.90
CA ILE A 154 -4.79 -8.74 -14.33
C ILE A 154 -4.82 -8.65 -15.86
N GLY A 155 -5.79 -9.31 -16.48
CA GLY A 155 -6.05 -9.19 -17.92
C GLY A 155 -6.56 -7.81 -18.30
N ASP A 156 -6.27 -7.37 -19.52
CA ASP A 156 -6.65 -6.04 -20.05
C ASP A 156 -6.31 -4.88 -19.11
N ALA A 157 -5.15 -4.96 -18.45
CA ALA A 157 -4.73 -4.07 -17.37
C ALA A 157 -4.88 -2.56 -17.68
N SER A 158 -4.73 -2.15 -18.94
CA SER A 158 -4.84 -0.75 -19.35
C SER A 158 -6.18 -0.10 -19.01
N ARG A 159 -7.27 -0.86 -18.88
CA ARG A 159 -8.58 -0.30 -18.49
C ARG A 159 -8.69 0.04 -17.00
N TYR A 160 -7.83 -0.56 -16.17
CA TYR A 160 -7.85 -0.43 -14.70
C TYR A 160 -6.78 0.50 -14.15
N VAL A 161 -5.91 1.02 -15.00
CA VAL A 161 -4.83 1.92 -14.64
C VAL A 161 -5.14 3.31 -15.20
N GLY A 162 -5.27 4.31 -14.34
CA GLY A 162 -5.46 5.70 -14.76
C GLY A 162 -4.17 6.31 -15.34
N ASP A 163 -4.28 7.45 -16.02
CA ASP A 163 -3.14 8.14 -16.67
C ASP A 163 -1.98 8.49 -15.74
N ASP A 164 -2.21 8.55 -14.42
CA ASP A 164 -1.21 8.78 -13.39
C ASP A 164 -0.68 7.50 -12.74
N GLY A 165 -0.97 6.33 -13.33
CA GLY A 165 -0.60 5.01 -12.83
C GLY A 165 -1.45 4.54 -11.65
N ARG A 166 -2.55 5.25 -11.33
CA ARG A 166 -3.41 4.89 -10.21
C ARG A 166 -4.22 3.63 -10.50
N VAL A 167 -4.49 2.85 -9.46
CA VAL A 167 -5.35 1.67 -9.49
C VAL A 167 -6.30 1.75 -8.30
N ASP A 168 -7.60 1.76 -8.58
CA ASP A 168 -8.62 1.75 -7.54
C ASP A 168 -9.15 0.32 -7.40
N VAL A 169 -9.16 -0.20 -6.18
CA VAL A 169 -9.62 -1.55 -5.84
C VAL A 169 -10.70 -1.47 -4.77
N LYS A 170 -11.73 -2.29 -4.94
CA LYS A 170 -12.77 -2.52 -3.95
C LYS A 170 -12.70 -3.96 -3.47
N VAL A 171 -12.69 -4.14 -2.16
CA VAL A 171 -12.67 -5.44 -1.50
C VAL A 171 -14.01 -5.63 -0.80
N GLU A 172 -14.66 -6.75 -1.06
CA GLU A 172 -15.94 -7.09 -0.44
C GLU A 172 -15.86 -8.49 0.16
N SER A 173 -16.32 -8.64 1.40
CA SER A 173 -16.62 -9.93 1.98
C SER A 173 -18.12 -10.01 2.17
N LEU A 174 -18.74 -11.03 1.58
CA LEU A 174 -20.04 -11.48 2.06
C LEU A 174 -19.89 -11.86 3.53
N ARG A 175 -20.93 -11.67 4.35
CA ARG A 175 -20.91 -12.10 5.76
C ARG A 175 -20.63 -13.61 5.79
N ALA A 176 -19.36 -13.96 5.98
CA ALA A 176 -18.88 -15.31 6.03
C ALA A 176 -18.77 -15.73 7.49
N GLN A 177 -18.98 -17.01 7.78
CA GLN A 177 -18.71 -17.56 9.12
C GLN A 177 -17.22 -17.50 9.45
N THR A 178 -16.36 -17.38 8.44
CA THR A 178 -14.90 -17.24 8.57
C THR A 178 -14.45 -15.93 7.94
N PRO A 179 -13.90 -15.00 8.74
CA PRO A 179 -13.36 -13.75 8.21
C PRO A 179 -12.20 -13.99 7.25
N ALA A 180 -12.12 -13.18 6.20
CA ALA A 180 -10.97 -13.15 5.32
C ALA A 180 -9.84 -12.37 6.01
N ASN A 181 -8.69 -13.02 6.22
CA ASN A 181 -7.48 -12.36 6.68
C ASN A 181 -6.64 -12.02 5.47
N ILE A 182 -6.31 -10.74 5.30
CA ILE A 182 -5.44 -10.23 4.25
C ILE A 182 -4.13 -9.88 4.94
N GLU A 183 -3.07 -10.60 4.60
CA GLU A 183 -1.72 -10.28 5.05
C GLU A 183 -1.17 -9.12 4.23
N ALA A 184 -1.27 -9.21 2.89
CA ALA A 184 -0.97 -8.13 1.97
C ALA A 184 -1.93 -8.14 0.77
N MET A 185 -2.28 -6.94 0.31
CA MET A 185 -3.01 -6.69 -0.93
C MET A 185 -2.39 -5.47 -1.61
N ASP A 186 -1.53 -5.67 -2.60
CA ASP A 186 -0.82 -4.58 -3.27
C ASP A 186 -0.56 -4.89 -4.75
N PHE A 187 0.05 -3.93 -5.46
CA PHE A 187 0.19 -4.01 -6.91
C PHE A 187 1.62 -3.77 -7.37
N THR A 188 2.04 -4.58 -8.34
CA THR A 188 3.15 -4.27 -9.25
C THR A 188 2.58 -3.78 -10.58
N LEU A 189 3.01 -2.60 -11.03
CA LEU A 189 2.63 -2.03 -12.33
C LEU A 189 3.84 -1.98 -13.25
N THR A 190 3.72 -2.52 -14.46
CA THR A 190 4.73 -2.36 -15.51
C THR A 190 4.14 -1.62 -16.70
N VAL A 191 4.83 -0.56 -17.14
CA VAL A 191 4.39 0.35 -18.20
C VAL A 191 5.47 0.58 -19.24
N GLN A 192 5.06 0.97 -20.44
CA GLN A 192 5.91 1.37 -21.55
C GLN A 192 5.93 2.89 -21.68
N ARG A 193 7.11 3.47 -21.92
CA ARG A 193 7.26 4.87 -22.32
C ARG A 193 7.17 5.07 -23.82
#